data_AF-A0A9B7HYU6-F1
#
_entry.id   AF-A0A9B7HYU6-F1
#
_cell.length_a   1.000
_cell.length_b   1.000
_cell.length_c   1.000
_cell.angle_alpha   90.00
_cell.angle_beta   90.00
_cell.angle_gamma   90.00
#
_symmetry.space_group_name_H-M   'P 1'
#
loop_
_entity.id
_entity.type
_entity.pdbx_description
1 polymer ?
#
loop_
_entity_poly.entity_id
_entity_poly.type
_entity_poly.pdbx_seq_one_letter_code
_entity_poly.pdbx_strand_id
1 'polypeptide(L)'
;MGKRQHQKDKMYLTYTEWTTLYGGKKSGSSEATEDTTFRRLPYDHCCLTLQPFQHPYCDQQGNIFELEAILEYIKKLKHNPVTGKPLDTKTLLKLNFHKNSEGQYHCPVLFKLFTKHSHIVAIKTTGNVFSYEAIEQLNIKARNWKDLINDQPFTRKDIIIIQDPNNAMKFNLSTFHHIKNNIKLEDEEMIRERNDPNAKLKTVSMETKEILAELDRDYKQTETKKEISKPKADKFNAAHYSTGAVAAGFTSTVMPTETTHQAAVIAEDLVRYERVRKKGYVRLVMNFGALNLELHCDLVPKTCENFIKHCQNGYYDGTKFHRSIRNFMIQGGDPTNTGNGGTSIWGKTFEDEFKPNLVHQGRGILSMANAGSNTNGSQFFITFRSCRHLDRKHTVFGKIVGGLETLNAIEKIEVDNKDRPIEDIIIQKAQVFVDPFQEADEQLAAERAAEIERLAQEAAKNKSDNEAGKNDVLKVYRSGVGKYIKPNKEEDKMKKEESSIPPIIKKRKIVTNSFGDFSSW
;
A
#
# COMPACT_ATOMS: atom_id res chain seq x y z
N MET A 1 -71.50 16.79 -0.40
CA MET A 1 -70.87 17.00 0.93
C MET A 1 -69.37 16.75 0.82
N GLY A 2 -68.57 17.80 0.72
CA GLY A 2 -67.11 17.72 0.67
C GLY A 2 -66.50 17.54 2.06
N LYS A 3 -65.66 16.52 2.23
CA LYS A 3 -64.85 16.27 3.45
C LYS A 3 -63.35 16.39 3.19
N ARG A 4 -62.90 17.39 2.42
CA ARG A 4 -61.47 17.69 2.21
C ARG A 4 -61.17 19.20 2.13
N GLN A 5 -61.79 20.00 3.00
CA GLN A 5 -61.68 21.47 2.93
C GLN A 5 -61.04 22.14 4.16
N HIS A 6 -60.41 21.39 5.08
CA HIS A 6 -59.73 21.99 6.24
C HIS A 6 -58.44 21.27 6.65
N GLN A 7 -57.45 21.17 5.77
CA GLN A 7 -56.06 20.84 6.15
C GLN A 7 -55.01 21.57 5.28
N LYS A 8 -55.27 22.82 4.86
CA LYS A 8 -54.28 23.61 4.11
C LYS A 8 -53.49 24.62 4.95
N ASP A 9 -53.88 24.88 6.20
CA ASP A 9 -53.16 25.77 7.11
C ASP A 9 -52.54 25.01 8.28
N LYS A 10 -51.67 24.05 7.98
CA LYS A 10 -50.71 23.56 8.97
C LYS A 10 -49.39 24.28 8.72
N MET A 11 -48.89 24.97 9.74
CA MET A 11 -47.61 25.71 9.70
C MET A 11 -46.37 24.79 9.69
N TYR A 12 -46.60 23.48 9.61
CA TYR A 12 -45.57 22.45 9.49
C TYR A 12 -46.02 21.43 8.44
N LEU A 13 -45.05 20.86 7.74
CA LEU A 13 -45.26 19.83 6.75
C LEU A 13 -45.02 18.45 7.37
N THR A 14 -45.92 17.49 7.17
CA THR A 14 -45.66 16.13 7.66
C THR A 14 -44.62 15.43 6.78
N TYR A 15 -43.86 14.49 7.37
CA TYR A 15 -42.87 13.70 6.66
C TYR A 15 -43.46 13.00 5.42
N THR A 16 -44.69 12.50 5.52
CA THR A 16 -45.42 11.87 4.42
C THR A 16 -45.80 12.85 3.31
N GLU A 17 -46.21 14.08 3.64
CA GLU A 17 -46.55 15.12 2.65
C GLU A 17 -45.30 15.63 1.93
N TRP A 18 -44.20 15.83 2.67
CA TRP A 18 -42.91 16.23 2.08
C TRP A 18 -42.39 15.20 1.07
N THR A 19 -42.40 13.92 1.43
CA THR A 19 -41.84 12.83 0.60
C THR A 19 -42.68 12.47 -0.63
N THR A 20 -43.99 12.76 -0.63
CA THR A 20 -44.89 12.33 -1.71
C THR A 20 -45.42 13.46 -2.60
N LEU A 21 -45.74 14.62 -2.04
CA LEU A 21 -46.41 15.72 -2.77
C LEU A 21 -45.47 16.86 -3.15
N TYR A 22 -44.44 17.14 -2.34
CA TYR A 22 -43.58 18.31 -2.51
C TYR A 22 -42.14 17.99 -2.91
N GLY A 23 -41.89 16.77 -3.39
CA GLY A 23 -40.60 16.39 -3.99
C GLY A 23 -39.48 16.09 -2.99
N GLY A 24 -39.79 15.90 -1.70
CA GLY A 24 -38.82 15.48 -0.70
C GLY A 24 -38.25 14.10 -0.95
N LYS A 25 -37.02 13.86 -0.46
CA LYS A 25 -36.30 12.58 -0.59
C LYS A 25 -37.10 11.45 0.08
N LYS A 26 -37.70 10.56 -0.73
CA LYS A 26 -38.39 9.37 -0.24
C LYS A 26 -37.41 8.49 0.56
N SER A 27 -37.85 7.96 1.71
CA SER A 27 -37.18 6.83 2.37
C SER A 27 -37.44 5.55 1.61
N GLY A 28 -36.94 5.50 0.37
CA GLY A 28 -36.67 4.25 -0.30
C GLY A 28 -35.34 3.74 0.20
N SER A 29 -35.36 2.55 0.78
CA SER A 29 -34.23 1.63 0.90
C SER A 29 -33.15 1.90 -0.15
N SER A 30 -32.00 2.41 0.29
CA SER A 30 -30.83 2.61 -0.57
C SER A 30 -30.14 1.28 -0.94
N GLU A 31 -30.87 0.16 -0.91
CA GLU A 31 -30.31 -1.20 -0.99
C GLU A 31 -31.27 -2.30 -1.50
N ALA A 32 -32.47 -1.96 -1.98
CA ALA A 32 -33.36 -2.92 -2.66
C ALA A 32 -34.33 -2.11 -3.53
N THR A 33 -34.36 -2.15 -4.87
CA THR A 33 -34.16 -3.26 -5.80
C THR A 33 -33.43 -2.75 -7.07
N GLU A 34 -32.25 -3.28 -7.39
CA GLU A 34 -31.54 -2.98 -8.65
C GLU A 34 -32.23 -3.55 -9.91
N ASP A 35 -33.31 -4.34 -9.72
CA ASP A 35 -33.99 -5.08 -10.80
C ASP A 35 -35.18 -4.36 -11.46
N THR A 36 -35.57 -3.15 -11.03
CA THR A 36 -36.80 -2.51 -11.53
C THR A 36 -36.64 -1.59 -12.75
N THR A 37 -35.43 -1.42 -13.29
CA THR A 37 -35.28 -0.73 -14.60
C THR A 37 -34.46 -1.56 -15.58
N PHE A 38 -35.07 -2.63 -16.09
CA PHE A 38 -34.55 -3.33 -17.26
C PHE A 38 -34.36 -2.33 -18.41
N ARG A 39 -33.11 -2.01 -18.72
CA ARG A 39 -32.73 -1.17 -19.85
C ARG A 39 -31.84 -2.01 -20.76
N ARG A 40 -32.32 -2.30 -21.96
CA ARG A 40 -31.59 -3.09 -22.96
C ARG A 40 -30.78 -2.16 -23.85
N LEU A 41 -29.50 -2.46 -24.04
CA LEU A 41 -28.67 -1.77 -25.01
C LEU A 41 -29.14 -2.13 -26.44
N PRO A 42 -29.42 -1.14 -27.30
CA PRO A 42 -29.68 -1.39 -28.72
C PRO A 42 -28.48 -2.03 -29.43
N TYR A 43 -28.72 -2.77 -30.52
CA TYR A 43 -27.66 -3.49 -31.24
C TYR A 43 -26.68 -2.59 -31.98
N ASP A 44 -27.05 -1.32 -32.21
CA ASP A 44 -26.29 -0.28 -32.90
C ASP A 44 -25.41 0.56 -31.96
N HIS A 45 -25.36 0.21 -30.67
CA HIS A 45 -24.62 0.94 -29.64
C HIS A 45 -23.44 0.14 -29.08
N CYS A 46 -22.38 0.85 -28.69
CA CYS A 46 -21.20 0.32 -28.02
C CYS A 46 -21.51 0.01 -26.55
N CYS A 47 -21.06 -1.16 -26.06
CA CYS A 47 -21.28 -1.60 -24.67
C CYS A 47 -20.48 -0.81 -23.64
N LEU A 48 -19.44 -0.08 -24.07
CA LEU A 48 -18.60 0.73 -23.18
C LEU A 48 -19.05 2.19 -23.14
N THR A 49 -19.23 2.84 -24.29
CA THR A 49 -19.60 4.27 -24.37
C THR A 49 -21.11 4.49 -24.33
N LEU A 50 -21.91 3.44 -24.53
CA LEU A 50 -23.37 3.50 -24.65
C LEU A 50 -23.87 4.44 -25.76
N GLN A 51 -23.02 4.72 -26.75
CA GLN A 51 -23.30 5.55 -27.92
C GLN A 51 -23.33 4.72 -29.20
N PRO A 52 -23.99 5.19 -30.27
CA PRO A 52 -23.93 4.54 -31.57
C PRO A 52 -22.48 4.36 -32.06
N PHE A 53 -22.13 3.16 -32.54
CA PHE A 53 -20.77 2.89 -33.00
C PHE A 53 -20.52 3.34 -34.44
N GLN A 54 -19.26 3.63 -34.75
CA GLN A 54 -18.76 3.88 -36.11
C GLN A 54 -17.86 2.74 -36.59
N HIS A 55 -16.91 2.29 -35.75
CA HIS A 55 -16.01 1.18 -36.02
C HIS A 55 -16.26 0.03 -35.03
N PRO A 56 -17.27 -0.82 -35.29
CA PRO A 56 -17.67 -1.86 -34.37
C PRO A 56 -16.66 -3.01 -34.35
N TYR A 57 -16.21 -3.36 -33.15
CA TYR A 57 -15.47 -4.58 -32.84
C TYR A 57 -16.27 -5.41 -31.85
N CYS A 58 -16.11 -6.73 -31.86
CA CYS A 58 -16.74 -7.59 -30.87
C CYS A 58 -15.78 -8.57 -30.21
N ASP A 59 -16.18 -9.01 -29.02
CA ASP A 59 -15.58 -10.16 -28.36
C ASP A 59 -16.22 -11.48 -28.83
N GLN A 60 -15.66 -12.61 -28.38
CA GLN A 60 -16.21 -13.94 -28.68
C GLN A 60 -17.63 -14.17 -28.13
N GLN A 61 -18.08 -13.34 -27.19
CA GLN A 61 -19.42 -13.43 -26.61
C GLN A 61 -20.44 -12.59 -27.37
N GLY A 62 -20.02 -11.78 -28.35
CA GLY A 62 -20.89 -10.91 -29.14
C GLY A 62 -21.19 -9.57 -28.49
N ASN A 63 -20.38 -9.12 -27.51
CA ASN A 63 -20.45 -7.77 -26.98
C ASN A 63 -19.76 -6.82 -27.95
N ILE A 64 -20.44 -5.74 -28.36
CA ILE A 64 -19.93 -4.78 -29.35
C ILE A 64 -19.24 -3.60 -28.64
N PHE A 65 -18.08 -3.21 -29.16
CA PHE A 65 -17.27 -2.09 -28.68
C PHE A 65 -16.83 -1.20 -29.83
N GLU A 66 -16.61 0.08 -29.55
CA GLU A 66 -15.92 1.01 -30.44
C GLU A 66 -14.41 0.83 -30.30
N LEU A 67 -13.68 0.79 -31.43
CA LEU A 67 -12.26 0.48 -31.45
C LEU A 67 -11.42 1.41 -30.56
N GLU A 68 -11.61 2.71 -30.66
CA GLU A 68 -10.80 3.70 -29.93
C GLU A 68 -11.01 3.56 -28.42
N ALA A 69 -12.28 3.53 -28.00
CA ALA A 69 -12.65 3.44 -26.59
C ALA A 69 -12.19 2.13 -25.94
N ILE A 70 -12.30 0.99 -26.63
CA ILE A 70 -11.89 -0.30 -26.06
C ILE A 70 -10.38 -0.44 -25.93
N LEU A 71 -9.60 0.12 -26.87
CA LEU A 71 -8.14 0.10 -26.80
C LEU A 71 -7.63 0.91 -25.62
N GLU A 72 -8.18 2.10 -25.38
CA GLU A 72 -7.86 2.90 -24.19
C GLU A 72 -8.23 2.18 -22.90
N TYR A 73 -9.40 1.51 -22.87
CA TYR A 73 -9.85 0.74 -21.73
C TYR A 73 -8.93 -0.43 -21.39
N ILE A 74 -8.58 -1.24 -22.40
CA ILE A 74 -7.69 -2.41 -22.22
C ILE A 74 -6.30 -1.96 -21.77
N LYS A 75 -5.78 -0.84 -22.30
CA LYS A 75 -4.47 -0.30 -21.92
C LYS A 75 -4.39 0.04 -20.42
N LYS A 76 -5.46 0.60 -19.85
CA LYS A 76 -5.51 1.00 -18.43
C LYS A 76 -5.91 -0.14 -17.49
N LEU A 77 -6.94 -0.92 -17.82
CA LEU A 77 -7.62 -1.84 -16.89
C LEU A 77 -7.41 -3.34 -17.19
N LYS A 78 -6.93 -3.71 -18.40
CA LYS A 78 -6.60 -5.09 -18.82
C LYS A 78 -7.71 -6.16 -18.66
N HIS A 79 -8.97 -5.77 -18.51
CA HIS A 79 -10.11 -6.69 -18.49
C HIS A 79 -11.26 -6.18 -19.38
N ASN A 80 -12.25 -7.03 -19.63
CA ASN A 80 -13.43 -6.72 -20.44
C ASN A 80 -14.42 -5.86 -19.62
N PRO A 81 -14.96 -4.78 -20.19
CA PRO A 81 -15.87 -3.87 -19.48
C PRO A 81 -17.26 -4.47 -19.19
N VAL A 82 -17.69 -5.50 -19.91
CA VAL A 82 -18.98 -6.18 -19.71
C VAL A 82 -18.82 -7.35 -18.75
N THR A 83 -17.83 -8.23 -18.99
CA THR A 83 -17.71 -9.51 -18.27
C THR A 83 -16.73 -9.49 -17.10
N GLY A 84 -15.84 -8.50 -17.01
CA GLY A 84 -14.75 -8.47 -16.01
C GLY A 84 -13.62 -9.48 -16.23
N LYS A 85 -13.67 -10.29 -17.30
CA LYS A 85 -12.63 -11.28 -17.64
C LYS A 85 -11.44 -10.61 -18.35
N PRO A 86 -10.21 -11.13 -18.24
CA PRO A 86 -9.07 -10.59 -18.97
C PRO A 86 -9.33 -10.63 -20.49
N LEU A 87 -8.96 -9.56 -21.19
CA LEU A 87 -9.23 -9.40 -22.63
C LEU A 87 -7.99 -8.87 -23.34
N ASP A 88 -7.57 -9.60 -24.38
CA ASP A 88 -6.43 -9.23 -25.24
C ASP A 88 -6.91 -8.54 -26.53
N THR A 89 -6.16 -7.54 -26.98
CA THR A 89 -6.48 -6.77 -28.20
C THR A 89 -6.54 -7.63 -29.46
N LYS A 90 -5.75 -8.71 -29.53
CA LYS A 90 -5.74 -9.66 -30.67
C LYS A 90 -7.01 -10.50 -30.78
N THR A 91 -7.79 -10.60 -29.70
CA THR A 91 -9.00 -11.43 -29.67
C THR A 91 -10.26 -10.69 -30.13
N LEU A 92 -10.15 -9.38 -30.36
CA LEU A 92 -11.23 -8.55 -30.88
C LEU A 92 -11.41 -8.76 -32.38
N LEU A 93 -12.66 -8.96 -32.78
CA LEU A 93 -13.05 -9.15 -34.17
C LEU A 93 -13.65 -7.86 -34.73
N LYS A 94 -13.20 -7.40 -35.90
CA LYS A 94 -13.86 -6.29 -36.62
C LYS A 94 -15.20 -6.76 -37.20
N LEU A 95 -16.27 -6.02 -36.96
CA LEU A 95 -17.59 -6.29 -37.54
C LEU A 95 -17.83 -5.45 -38.78
N ASN A 96 -18.36 -6.09 -39.84
CA ASN A 96 -18.75 -5.43 -41.08
C ASN A 96 -20.28 -5.43 -41.19
N PHE A 97 -20.88 -4.28 -40.90
CA PHE A 97 -22.31 -4.05 -41.10
C PHE A 97 -22.58 -3.44 -42.47
N HIS A 98 -23.61 -3.92 -43.17
CA HIS A 98 -24.05 -3.39 -44.44
C HIS A 98 -25.22 -2.41 -44.26
N LYS A 99 -25.13 -1.23 -44.89
CA LYS A 99 -26.18 -0.20 -44.88
C LYS A 99 -26.86 -0.12 -46.24
N ASN A 100 -28.17 0.08 -46.23
CA ASN A 100 -28.95 0.40 -47.43
C ASN A 100 -28.72 1.85 -47.87
N SER A 101 -29.24 2.24 -49.04
CA SER A 101 -29.21 3.63 -49.53
C SER A 101 -29.80 4.65 -48.55
N GLU A 102 -30.70 4.22 -47.66
CA GLU A 102 -31.32 5.03 -46.60
C GLU A 102 -30.49 5.07 -45.28
N GLY A 103 -29.30 4.46 -45.27
CA GLY A 103 -28.41 4.45 -44.10
C GLY A 103 -28.76 3.43 -43.00
N GLN A 104 -29.81 2.64 -43.18
CA GLN A 104 -30.25 1.62 -42.22
C GLN A 104 -29.48 0.30 -42.38
N TYR A 105 -29.18 -0.38 -41.27
CA TYR A 105 -28.48 -1.66 -41.30
C TYR A 105 -29.39 -2.80 -41.78
N HIS A 106 -28.88 -3.64 -42.68
CA HIS A 106 -29.62 -4.77 -43.25
C HIS A 106 -28.74 -6.00 -43.43
N CYS A 107 -29.38 -7.15 -43.57
CA CYS A 107 -28.71 -8.40 -43.95
C CYS A 107 -28.38 -8.36 -45.45
N PRO A 108 -27.11 -8.54 -45.87
CA PRO A 108 -26.70 -8.38 -47.27
C PRO A 108 -27.25 -9.46 -48.22
N VAL A 109 -27.72 -10.58 -47.68
CA VAL A 109 -28.23 -11.72 -48.48
C VAL A 109 -29.75 -11.70 -48.59
N LEU A 110 -30.43 -11.48 -47.47
CA LEU A 110 -31.91 -11.47 -47.42
C LEU A 110 -32.51 -10.07 -47.60
N PHE A 111 -31.69 -9.02 -47.68
CA PHE A 111 -32.08 -7.61 -47.76
C PHE A 111 -33.04 -7.13 -46.66
N LYS A 112 -33.17 -7.92 -45.59
CA LYS A 112 -34.05 -7.64 -44.44
C LYS A 112 -33.38 -6.65 -43.50
N LEU A 113 -34.12 -5.61 -43.13
CA LEU A 113 -33.67 -4.59 -42.18
C LEU A 113 -33.49 -5.16 -40.77
N PHE A 114 -32.45 -4.72 -40.07
CA PHE A 114 -32.23 -5.09 -38.67
C PHE A 114 -33.07 -4.21 -37.73
N THR A 115 -33.93 -4.86 -36.96
CA THR A 115 -34.79 -4.23 -35.95
C THR A 115 -34.32 -4.56 -34.54
N LYS A 116 -34.87 -3.88 -33.53
CA LYS A 116 -34.57 -4.13 -32.10
C LYS A 116 -34.92 -5.55 -31.62
N HIS A 117 -35.62 -6.35 -32.42
CA HIS A 117 -35.99 -7.73 -32.10
C HIS A 117 -35.44 -8.73 -33.12
N SER A 118 -34.58 -8.28 -34.04
CA SER A 118 -33.96 -9.15 -35.03
C SER A 118 -32.93 -10.07 -34.38
N HIS A 119 -32.86 -11.30 -34.87
CA HIS A 119 -31.83 -12.24 -34.47
C HIS A 119 -30.60 -12.03 -35.38
N ILE A 120 -29.54 -11.46 -34.82
CA ILE A 120 -28.36 -10.99 -35.56
C ILE A 120 -27.15 -11.82 -35.16
N VAL A 121 -26.39 -12.25 -36.17
CA VAL A 121 -25.19 -13.08 -36.02
C VAL A 121 -24.04 -12.55 -36.84
N ALA A 122 -22.82 -12.74 -36.37
CA ALA A 122 -21.60 -12.46 -37.10
C ALA A 122 -20.75 -13.73 -37.24
N ILE A 123 -20.02 -13.82 -38.34
CA ILE A 123 -19.08 -14.91 -38.58
C ILE A 123 -17.69 -14.47 -38.09
N LYS A 124 -17.05 -15.27 -37.24
CA LYS A 124 -15.75 -14.95 -36.63
C LYS A 124 -14.60 -14.84 -37.63
N THR A 125 -14.63 -15.59 -38.72
CA THR A 125 -13.54 -15.57 -39.71
C THR A 125 -13.54 -14.28 -40.52
N THR A 126 -14.71 -13.79 -40.92
CA THR A 126 -14.84 -12.66 -41.85
C THR A 126 -15.32 -11.37 -41.20
N GLY A 127 -15.95 -11.46 -40.03
CA GLY A 127 -16.57 -10.33 -39.35
C GLY A 127 -17.89 -9.87 -39.97
N ASN A 128 -18.38 -10.53 -41.02
CA ASN A 128 -19.60 -10.15 -41.72
C ASN A 128 -20.84 -10.47 -40.88
N VAL A 129 -21.78 -9.51 -40.86
CA VAL A 129 -23.00 -9.59 -40.05
C VAL A 129 -24.20 -10.00 -40.90
N PHE A 130 -24.92 -11.02 -40.46
CA PHE A 130 -26.09 -11.58 -41.13
C PHE A 130 -27.28 -11.69 -40.17
N SER A 131 -28.48 -11.87 -40.73
CA SER A 131 -29.61 -12.39 -39.96
C SER A 131 -29.41 -13.88 -39.70
N TYR A 132 -29.81 -14.35 -38.52
CA TYR A 132 -29.73 -15.77 -38.17
C TYR A 132 -30.50 -16.65 -39.18
N GLU A 133 -31.63 -16.14 -39.67
CA GLU A 133 -32.45 -16.79 -40.69
C GLU A 133 -31.65 -17.13 -41.97
N ALA A 134 -30.77 -16.23 -42.42
CA ALA A 134 -29.92 -16.46 -43.59
C ALA A 134 -28.94 -17.61 -43.34
N ILE A 135 -28.25 -17.59 -42.19
CA ILE A 135 -27.29 -18.64 -41.82
C ILE A 135 -28.02 -19.98 -41.59
N GLU A 136 -29.19 -19.97 -40.97
CA GLU A 136 -29.96 -21.18 -40.70
C GLU A 136 -30.39 -21.87 -41.99
N GLN A 137 -30.93 -21.11 -42.94
CA GLN A 137 -31.43 -21.66 -44.21
C GLN A 137 -30.30 -22.04 -45.17
N LEU A 138 -29.33 -21.14 -45.38
CA LEU A 138 -28.32 -21.28 -46.44
C LEU A 138 -27.06 -22.02 -46.00
N ASN A 139 -26.73 -22.02 -44.69
CA ASN A 139 -25.54 -22.69 -44.19
C ASN A 139 -25.88 -23.96 -43.42
N ILE A 140 -26.72 -23.84 -42.37
CA ILE A 140 -26.97 -24.96 -41.45
C ILE A 140 -27.82 -26.05 -42.13
N LYS A 141 -28.97 -25.67 -42.72
CA LYS A 141 -29.87 -26.64 -43.39
C LYS A 141 -29.25 -27.21 -44.67
N ALA A 142 -28.55 -26.39 -45.44
CA ALA A 142 -27.87 -26.82 -46.66
C ALA A 142 -26.51 -27.52 -46.42
N ARG A 143 -26.04 -27.60 -45.16
CA ARG A 143 -24.71 -28.11 -44.79
C ARG A 143 -23.55 -27.40 -45.52
N ASN A 144 -23.74 -26.13 -45.86
CA ASN A 144 -22.73 -25.30 -46.54
C ASN A 144 -22.02 -24.40 -45.52
N TRP A 145 -20.76 -24.72 -45.20
CA TRP A 145 -19.98 -24.05 -44.16
C TRP A 145 -19.03 -22.99 -44.73
N LYS A 146 -19.56 -22.13 -45.61
CA LYS A 146 -18.82 -21.03 -46.24
C LYS A 146 -19.56 -19.72 -46.04
N ASP A 147 -18.83 -18.63 -45.83
CA ASP A 147 -19.41 -17.30 -45.71
C ASP A 147 -20.21 -16.94 -46.97
N LEU A 148 -21.39 -16.34 -46.79
CA LEU A 148 -22.36 -16.05 -47.85
C LEU A 148 -21.95 -14.90 -48.78
N ILE A 149 -20.89 -14.16 -48.44
CA ILE A 149 -20.34 -13.07 -49.27
C ILE A 149 -18.99 -13.46 -49.87
N ASN A 150 -18.06 -13.94 -49.03
CA ASN A 150 -16.66 -14.13 -49.40
C ASN A 150 -16.25 -15.60 -49.59
N ASP A 151 -17.18 -16.56 -49.47
CA ASP A 151 -16.95 -18.01 -49.57
C ASP A 151 -15.88 -18.59 -48.62
N GLN A 152 -15.43 -17.82 -47.62
CA GLN A 152 -14.43 -18.28 -46.67
C GLN A 152 -15.03 -19.37 -45.77
N PRO A 153 -14.33 -20.51 -45.60
CA PRO A 153 -14.83 -21.60 -44.78
C PRO A 153 -14.86 -21.20 -43.30
N PHE A 154 -15.92 -21.57 -42.59
CA PHE A 154 -16.05 -21.34 -41.16
C PHE A 154 -16.74 -22.52 -40.47
N THR A 155 -16.56 -22.65 -39.16
CA THR A 155 -17.18 -23.74 -38.37
C THR A 155 -18.40 -23.25 -37.60
N ARG A 156 -19.25 -24.17 -37.12
CA ARG A 156 -20.39 -23.81 -36.26
C ARG A 156 -19.99 -23.01 -35.00
N LYS A 157 -18.77 -23.19 -34.49
CA LYS A 157 -18.24 -22.47 -33.33
C LYS A 157 -17.87 -21.02 -33.64
N ASP A 158 -17.71 -20.68 -34.92
CA ASP A 158 -17.34 -19.36 -35.39
C ASP A 158 -18.57 -18.45 -35.56
N ILE A 159 -19.77 -18.95 -35.29
CA ILE A 159 -21.00 -18.14 -35.30
C ILE A 159 -21.12 -17.42 -33.97
N ILE A 160 -20.93 -16.10 -33.99
CA ILE A 160 -21.07 -15.22 -32.84
C ILE A 160 -22.46 -14.60 -32.87
N ILE A 161 -23.23 -14.80 -31.79
CA ILE A 161 -24.57 -14.22 -31.70
C ILE A 161 -24.49 -12.83 -31.09
N ILE A 162 -24.77 -11.82 -31.90
CA ILE A 162 -24.80 -10.42 -31.50
C ILE A 162 -26.09 -10.11 -30.78
N GLN A 163 -27.24 -10.50 -31.35
CA GLN A 163 -28.53 -10.16 -30.78
C GLN A 163 -29.48 -11.33 -30.81
N ASP A 164 -29.97 -11.72 -29.63
CA ASP A 164 -31.03 -12.70 -29.47
C ASP A 164 -32.33 -12.04 -29.01
N PRO A 165 -33.48 -12.30 -29.66
CA PRO A 165 -34.78 -11.89 -29.12
C PRO A 165 -35.17 -12.74 -27.89
N ASN A 166 -34.76 -14.01 -27.84
CA ASN A 166 -35.12 -14.94 -26.77
C ASN A 166 -34.30 -14.74 -25.48
N ASN A 167 -33.11 -14.14 -25.58
CA ASN A 167 -32.23 -13.88 -24.45
C ASN A 167 -32.18 -12.37 -24.13
N ALA A 168 -33.18 -11.90 -23.39
CA ALA A 168 -33.31 -10.49 -23.05
C ALA A 168 -32.25 -10.00 -22.02
N MET A 169 -31.67 -10.90 -21.21
CA MET A 169 -30.78 -10.53 -20.10
C MET A 169 -29.35 -10.19 -20.53
N LYS A 170 -28.89 -10.68 -21.69
CA LYS A 170 -27.49 -10.54 -22.15
C LYS A 170 -27.01 -9.08 -22.28
N PHE A 171 -27.90 -8.17 -22.67
CA PHE A 171 -27.58 -6.74 -22.89
C PHE A 171 -28.27 -5.80 -21.90
N ASN A 172 -28.51 -6.29 -20.68
CA ASN A 172 -29.04 -5.44 -19.62
C ASN A 172 -27.91 -4.56 -19.05
N LEU A 173 -28.08 -3.24 -19.10
CA LEU A 173 -27.08 -2.28 -18.63
C LEU A 173 -26.69 -2.51 -17.17
N SER A 174 -27.60 -2.96 -16.31
CA SER A 174 -27.31 -3.20 -14.89
C SER A 174 -26.27 -4.32 -14.66
N THR A 175 -26.12 -5.21 -15.64
CA THR A 175 -25.19 -6.36 -15.54
C THR A 175 -23.76 -6.01 -15.94
N PHE A 176 -23.53 -4.88 -16.59
CA PHE A 176 -22.22 -4.52 -17.09
C PHE A 176 -21.24 -4.23 -15.95
N HIS A 177 -20.09 -4.91 -15.96
CA HIS A 177 -19.10 -4.83 -14.89
C HIS A 177 -18.63 -3.38 -14.60
N HIS A 178 -18.37 -2.58 -15.64
CA HIS A 178 -17.96 -1.19 -15.46
C HIS A 178 -19.06 -0.30 -14.86
N ILE A 179 -20.34 -0.59 -15.12
CA ILE A 179 -21.48 0.13 -14.54
C ILE A 179 -21.67 -0.29 -13.09
N LYS A 180 -21.67 -1.60 -12.82
CA LYS A 180 -21.83 -2.17 -11.47
C LYS A 180 -20.76 -1.69 -10.50
N ASN A 181 -19.51 -1.64 -10.96
CA ASN A 181 -18.37 -1.25 -10.14
C ASN A 181 -18.03 0.25 -10.26
N ASN A 182 -18.86 1.02 -10.98
CA ASN A 182 -18.70 2.46 -11.20
C ASN A 182 -17.29 2.84 -11.70
N ILE A 183 -16.74 2.02 -12.60
CA ILE A 183 -15.40 2.17 -13.16
C ILE A 183 -15.49 3.19 -14.29
N LYS A 184 -14.93 4.38 -14.07
CA LYS A 184 -14.83 5.44 -15.08
C LYS A 184 -13.39 5.52 -15.57
N LEU A 185 -13.21 5.63 -16.89
CA LEU A 185 -11.93 6.10 -17.42
C LEU A 185 -11.82 7.59 -17.08
N GLU A 186 -10.75 7.95 -16.37
CA GLU A 186 -10.41 9.36 -16.20
C GLU A 186 -9.86 9.87 -17.55
N ASP A 187 -10.58 10.82 -18.15
CA ASP A 187 -10.12 11.60 -19.29
C ASP A 187 -9.08 12.64 -18.83
N GLU A 188 -8.21 13.10 -19.73
CA GLU A 188 -7.22 14.13 -19.39
C GLU A 188 -7.86 15.40 -18.82
N GLU A 189 -9.06 15.75 -19.28
CA GLU A 189 -9.82 16.87 -18.74
C GLU A 189 -10.28 16.60 -17.30
N MET A 190 -10.72 15.39 -16.97
CA MET A 190 -11.10 15.04 -15.59
C MET A 190 -9.89 15.03 -14.65
N ILE A 191 -8.71 14.65 -15.15
CA ILE A 191 -7.45 14.73 -14.40
C ILE A 191 -7.06 16.19 -14.14
N ARG A 192 -7.19 17.06 -15.15
CA ARG A 192 -7.01 18.51 -14.98
C ARG A 192 -8.02 19.10 -14.01
N GLU A 193 -9.29 18.72 -14.10
CA GLU A 193 -10.33 19.14 -13.15
C GLU A 193 -10.09 18.69 -11.71
N ARG A 194 -9.43 17.54 -11.52
CA ARG A 194 -9.08 17.03 -10.20
C ARG A 194 -7.87 17.75 -9.62
N ASN A 195 -6.91 18.11 -10.46
CA ASN A 195 -5.66 18.74 -10.04
C ASN A 195 -5.81 20.25 -9.89
N ASP A 196 -6.64 20.88 -10.71
CA ASP A 196 -6.86 22.32 -10.74
C ASP A 196 -8.26 22.66 -10.18
N PRO A 197 -8.36 23.17 -8.94
CA PRO A 197 -9.64 23.64 -8.39
C PRO A 197 -10.27 24.78 -9.23
N ASN A 198 -9.48 25.42 -10.08
CA ASN A 198 -9.89 26.50 -10.98
C ASN A 198 -10.46 26.02 -12.33
N ALA A 199 -10.38 24.74 -12.68
CA ALA A 199 -10.74 24.27 -14.02
C ALA A 199 -12.25 24.35 -14.35
N LYS A 200 -13.13 24.31 -13.33
CA LYS A 200 -14.59 24.39 -13.53
C LYS A 200 -15.14 25.81 -13.66
N LEU A 201 -14.29 26.82 -13.53
CA LEU A 201 -14.66 28.23 -13.55
C LEU A 201 -14.72 28.75 -15.00
N LYS A 202 -15.68 28.23 -15.79
CA LYS A 202 -15.89 28.65 -17.19
C LYS A 202 -16.52 30.03 -17.35
N THR A 203 -17.09 30.62 -16.30
CA THR A 203 -17.81 31.90 -16.34
C THR A 203 -17.42 32.82 -15.17
N VAL A 204 -16.14 33.17 -15.08
CA VAL A 204 -15.62 34.08 -14.05
C VAL A 204 -15.25 35.42 -14.69
N SER A 205 -15.67 36.53 -14.06
CA SER A 205 -15.34 37.88 -14.53
C SER A 205 -13.82 38.10 -14.49
N MET A 206 -13.30 39.02 -15.30
CA MET A 206 -11.85 39.30 -15.27
C MET A 206 -11.38 39.79 -13.89
N GLU A 207 -12.18 40.64 -13.24
CA GLU A 207 -11.91 41.15 -11.88
C GLU A 207 -11.77 40.01 -10.87
N THR A 208 -12.62 38.99 -10.94
CA THR A 208 -12.57 37.86 -10.00
C THR A 208 -11.38 36.93 -10.26
N LYS A 209 -10.86 36.87 -11.49
CA LYS A 209 -9.59 36.17 -11.79
C LYS A 209 -8.37 36.90 -11.23
N GLU A 210 -8.34 38.24 -11.32
CA GLU A 210 -7.25 39.05 -10.78
C GLU A 210 -7.21 38.97 -9.26
N ILE A 211 -8.37 39.05 -8.60
CA ILE A 211 -8.48 38.89 -7.14
C ILE A 211 -8.02 37.50 -6.71
N LEU A 212 -8.40 36.43 -7.41
CA LEU A 212 -7.92 35.08 -7.08
C LEU A 212 -6.40 34.95 -7.23
N ALA A 213 -5.83 35.56 -8.28
CA ALA A 213 -4.39 35.52 -8.53
C ALA A 213 -3.58 36.35 -7.52
N GLU A 214 -4.17 37.40 -6.95
CA GLU A 214 -3.59 38.15 -5.84
C GLU A 214 -3.70 37.35 -4.53
N LEU A 215 -4.85 36.72 -4.28
CA LEU A 215 -5.07 35.87 -3.12
C LEU A 215 -4.11 34.68 -3.10
N ASP A 216 -3.84 34.02 -4.24
CA ASP A 216 -2.88 32.91 -4.32
C ASP A 216 -1.43 33.35 -4.03
N ARG A 217 -1.07 34.60 -4.30
CA ARG A 217 0.28 35.14 -4.00
C ARG A 217 0.43 35.48 -2.52
N ASP A 218 -0.60 36.07 -1.93
CA ASP A 218 -0.56 36.57 -0.56
C ASP A 218 -0.95 35.50 0.46
N TYR A 219 -1.74 34.51 0.04
CA TYR A 219 -2.21 33.43 0.91
C TYR A 219 -1.13 32.37 1.10
N LYS A 220 -0.34 32.56 2.15
CA LYS A 220 0.48 31.50 2.72
C LYS A 220 -0.43 30.57 3.52
N GLN A 221 -0.87 29.47 2.91
CA GLN A 221 -1.58 28.41 3.64
C GLN A 221 -0.81 28.10 4.92
N THR A 222 -1.44 28.33 6.08
CA THR A 222 -0.94 27.75 7.33
C THR A 222 -0.91 26.26 7.07
N GLU A 223 0.29 25.67 7.01
CA GLU A 223 0.43 24.24 6.81
C GLU A 223 -0.51 23.56 7.78
N THR A 224 -1.62 23.03 7.25
CA THR A 224 -2.40 22.07 8.01
C THR A 224 -1.42 20.94 8.13
N LYS A 225 -0.72 20.86 9.26
CA LYS A 225 0.14 19.73 9.59
C LYS A 225 -0.73 18.54 9.25
N LYS A 226 -0.46 17.86 8.12
CA LYS A 226 -1.05 16.57 7.84
C LYS A 226 -0.85 15.84 9.14
N GLU A 227 -1.93 15.48 9.82
CA GLU A 227 -1.81 14.69 11.03
C GLU A 227 -0.96 13.50 10.61
N ILE A 228 0.31 13.53 11.01
CA ILE A 228 1.22 12.42 10.80
C ILE A 228 0.48 11.34 11.54
N SER A 229 -0.11 10.39 10.80
CA SER A 229 -0.88 9.30 11.37
C SER A 229 0.01 8.71 12.45
N LYS A 230 -0.32 8.97 13.72
CA LYS A 230 0.56 8.57 14.82
C LYS A 230 0.81 7.08 14.62
N PRO A 231 2.07 6.63 14.55
CA PRO A 231 2.36 5.23 14.29
C PRO A 231 1.60 4.41 15.32
N LYS A 232 0.83 3.43 14.88
CA LYS A 232 0.18 2.49 15.80
C LYS A 232 1.23 1.50 16.25
N ALA A 233 1.30 1.23 17.55
CA ALA A 233 2.23 0.26 18.09
C ALA A 233 1.88 -1.15 17.58
N ASP A 234 2.77 -1.74 16.80
CA ASP A 234 2.74 -3.17 16.51
C ASP A 234 3.17 -3.97 17.75
N LYS A 235 2.90 -5.28 17.74
CA LYS A 235 3.32 -6.20 18.81
C LYS A 235 4.82 -6.13 19.11
N PHE A 236 5.64 -5.83 18.10
CA PHE A 236 7.10 -5.75 18.23
C PHE A 236 7.59 -4.36 18.69
N ASN A 237 6.83 -3.30 18.40
CA ASN A 237 7.22 -1.92 18.73
C ASN A 237 6.42 -1.36 19.92
N ALA A 238 5.63 -2.20 20.60
CA ALA A 238 4.87 -1.81 21.78
C ALA A 238 5.77 -1.75 23.01
N ALA A 239 5.91 -0.56 23.59
CA ALA A 239 6.60 -0.39 24.86
C ALA A 239 5.82 -1.01 26.02
N HIS A 240 6.54 -1.37 27.08
CA HIS A 240 5.95 -1.80 28.36
C HIS A 240 5.19 -0.68 29.10
N TYR A 241 5.30 0.57 28.64
CA TYR A 241 4.60 1.73 29.20
C TYR A 241 3.64 2.35 28.19
N SER A 242 2.58 2.99 28.69
CA SER A 242 1.57 3.66 27.85
C SER A 242 1.98 5.07 27.43
N THR A 243 1.33 5.63 26.40
CA THR A 243 1.52 7.02 25.96
C THR A 243 1.09 8.07 26.98
N GLY A 244 0.35 7.68 28.04
CA GLY A 244 -0.17 8.60 29.06
C GLY A 244 -1.30 9.53 28.58
N ALA A 245 -1.74 9.42 27.33
CA ALA A 245 -2.69 10.33 26.71
C ALA A 245 -4.11 10.24 27.32
N VAL A 246 -4.54 9.05 27.76
CA VAL A 246 -5.79 8.85 28.51
C VAL A 246 -5.81 9.67 29.80
N ALA A 247 -4.71 9.68 30.55
CA ALA A 247 -4.60 10.45 31.79
C ALA A 247 -4.54 11.96 31.50
N ALA A 248 -3.76 12.37 30.49
CA ALA A 248 -3.62 13.77 30.12
C ALA A 248 -4.94 14.40 29.64
N GLY A 249 -5.72 13.68 28.81
CA GLY A 249 -7.03 14.13 28.33
C GLY A 249 -8.10 14.15 29.44
N PHE A 250 -7.97 13.31 30.46
CA PHE A 250 -8.86 13.34 31.61
C PHE A 250 -8.64 14.58 32.49
N THR A 251 -7.39 15.03 32.64
CA THR A 251 -7.05 16.16 33.52
C THR A 251 -6.92 17.52 32.82
N SER A 252 -6.87 17.54 31.48
CA SER A 252 -6.64 18.77 30.71
C SER A 252 -7.87 19.17 29.89
N THR A 253 -8.24 20.44 29.95
CA THR A 253 -9.32 21.03 29.12
C THR A 253 -8.89 21.30 27.68
N VAL A 254 -7.57 21.25 27.39
CA VAL A 254 -7.00 21.59 26.08
C VAL A 254 -6.70 20.35 25.25
N MET A 255 -6.58 19.18 25.88
CA MET A 255 -6.29 17.92 25.20
C MET A 255 -7.60 17.14 24.94
N PRO A 256 -7.74 16.50 23.77
CA PRO A 256 -8.90 15.64 23.51
C PRO A 256 -8.93 14.47 24.48
N THR A 257 -10.13 14.08 24.92
CA THR A 257 -10.33 12.93 25.79
C THR A 257 -10.10 11.64 25.02
N GLU A 258 -9.05 10.90 25.37
CA GLU A 258 -8.79 9.57 24.84
C GLU A 258 -9.32 8.49 25.79
N THR A 259 -10.11 7.55 25.29
CA THR A 259 -10.75 6.48 26.09
C THR A 259 -10.03 5.14 26.03
N THR A 260 -8.98 5.01 25.21
CA THR A 260 -8.27 3.75 24.99
C THR A 260 -6.80 3.90 25.35
N HIS A 261 -6.29 3.02 26.23
CA HIS A 261 -4.88 2.97 26.54
C HIS A 261 -4.10 2.41 25.35
N GLN A 262 -3.16 3.18 24.83
CA GLN A 262 -2.25 2.76 23.78
C GLN A 262 -0.84 2.63 24.35
N ALA A 263 -0.16 1.53 24.03
CA ALA A 263 1.26 1.36 24.34
C ALA A 263 2.06 2.43 23.59
N ALA A 264 3.09 2.99 24.23
CA ALA A 264 4.00 3.90 23.54
C ALA A 264 4.77 3.14 22.45
N VAL A 265 5.03 3.79 21.32
CA VAL A 265 5.77 3.19 20.21
C VAL A 265 7.26 3.33 20.47
N ILE A 266 7.96 2.19 20.61
CA ILE A 266 9.42 2.15 20.58
C ILE A 266 9.87 2.46 19.15
N ALA A 267 10.90 3.29 19.00
CA ALA A 267 11.47 3.61 17.69
C ALA A 267 11.92 2.32 16.98
N GLU A 268 11.61 2.19 15.69
CA GLU A 268 11.89 0.96 14.92
C GLU A 268 13.37 0.57 14.94
N ASP A 269 14.26 1.56 14.97
CA ASP A 269 15.71 1.37 15.02
C ASP A 269 16.13 0.59 16.28
N LEU A 270 15.53 0.85 17.45
CA LEU A 270 15.87 0.14 18.70
C LEU A 270 15.47 -1.34 18.63
N VAL A 271 14.29 -1.61 18.06
CA VAL A 271 13.75 -2.98 17.89
C VAL A 271 14.57 -3.78 16.87
N ARG A 272 15.14 -3.09 15.88
CA ARG A 272 16.07 -3.67 14.92
C ARG A 272 17.41 -3.99 15.57
N TYR A 273 17.96 -3.06 16.36
CA TYR A 273 19.26 -3.21 17.00
C TYR A 273 19.34 -4.35 18.01
N GLU A 274 18.25 -4.64 18.74
CA GLU A 274 18.21 -5.79 19.66
C GLU A 274 18.40 -7.16 18.98
N ARG A 275 18.06 -7.25 17.69
CA ARG A 275 18.17 -8.49 16.91
C ARG A 275 19.54 -8.68 16.26
N VAL A 276 20.34 -7.61 16.17
CA VAL A 276 21.70 -7.68 15.61
C VAL A 276 22.64 -8.31 16.64
N ARG A 277 22.94 -9.60 16.42
CA ARG A 277 23.82 -10.41 17.30
C ARG A 277 25.11 -10.89 16.62
N LYS A 278 25.33 -10.46 15.38
CA LYS A 278 26.49 -10.83 14.58
C LYS A 278 27.39 -9.62 14.37
N LYS A 279 28.69 -9.87 14.36
CA LYS A 279 29.70 -8.88 13.99
C LYS A 279 29.72 -8.65 12.48
N GLY A 280 29.97 -7.41 12.07
CA GLY A 280 30.16 -7.04 10.67
C GLY A 280 31.63 -7.12 10.25
N TYR A 281 31.87 -7.35 8.96
CA TYR A 281 33.22 -7.35 8.38
C TYR A 281 33.27 -6.46 7.15
N VAL A 282 34.23 -5.52 7.14
CA VAL A 282 34.43 -4.56 6.04
C VAL A 282 35.89 -4.57 5.62
N ARG A 283 36.14 -4.51 4.32
CA ARG A 283 37.47 -4.35 3.74
C ARG A 283 37.59 -3.02 3.03
N LEU A 284 38.53 -2.20 3.50
CA LEU A 284 38.91 -0.96 2.84
C LEU A 284 40.08 -1.25 1.91
N VAL A 285 39.87 -1.11 0.61
CA VAL A 285 40.93 -1.19 -0.40
C VAL A 285 41.50 0.22 -0.57
N MET A 286 42.79 0.38 -0.27
CA MET A 286 43.51 1.65 -0.38
C MET A 286 44.71 1.50 -1.32
N ASN A 287 45.36 2.62 -1.65
CA ASN A 287 46.57 2.65 -2.47
C ASN A 287 47.75 1.86 -1.87
N PHE A 288 47.91 1.87 -0.54
CA PHE A 288 48.99 1.15 0.16
C PHE A 288 48.65 -0.30 0.52
N GLY A 289 47.46 -0.80 0.16
CA GLY A 289 46.99 -2.14 0.46
C GLY A 289 45.58 -2.17 1.03
N ALA A 290 45.16 -3.34 1.52
CA ALA A 290 43.82 -3.52 2.05
C ALA A 290 43.82 -3.67 3.58
N LEU A 291 42.87 -3.02 4.25
CA LEU A 291 42.58 -3.18 5.67
C LEU A 291 41.28 -3.95 5.86
N ASN A 292 41.31 -4.99 6.68
CA ASN A 292 40.13 -5.74 7.09
C ASN A 292 39.73 -5.32 8.50
N LEU A 293 38.48 -4.90 8.64
CA LEU A 293 37.86 -4.37 9.85
C LEU A 293 36.80 -5.33 10.36
N GLU A 294 36.83 -5.62 11.66
CA GLU A 294 35.77 -6.30 12.41
C GLU A 294 34.97 -5.23 13.17
N LEU A 295 33.66 -5.20 12.97
CA LEU A 295 32.74 -4.23 13.57
C LEU A 295 31.91 -4.88 14.68
N HIS A 296 31.79 -4.18 15.81
CA HIS A 296 31.05 -4.64 16.99
C HIS A 296 29.58 -4.20 16.95
N CYS A 297 28.84 -4.69 15.95
CA CYS A 297 27.44 -4.32 15.69
C CYS A 297 26.51 -4.62 16.86
N ASP A 298 26.80 -5.64 17.68
CA ASP A 298 26.00 -6.02 18.85
C ASP A 298 26.04 -4.96 19.97
N LEU A 299 27.15 -4.24 20.08
CA LEU A 299 27.42 -3.34 21.20
C LEU A 299 27.14 -1.88 20.84
N VAL A 300 27.46 -1.49 19.61
CA VAL A 300 27.35 -0.12 19.10
C VAL A 300 26.63 -0.11 17.74
N PRO A 301 25.35 -0.51 17.73
CA PRO A 301 24.64 -0.80 16.51
C PRO A 301 24.43 0.44 15.63
N LYS A 302 24.16 1.61 16.23
CA LYS A 302 23.92 2.85 15.49
C LYS A 302 25.17 3.30 14.76
N THR A 303 26.31 3.24 15.44
CA THR A 303 27.60 3.59 14.85
C THR A 303 27.98 2.63 13.72
N CYS A 304 27.81 1.33 13.93
CA CYS A 304 28.09 0.32 12.92
C CYS A 304 27.18 0.43 11.70
N GLU A 305 25.88 0.69 11.90
CA GLU A 305 24.94 0.86 10.80
C GLU A 305 25.35 2.05 9.92
N ASN A 306 25.66 3.19 10.54
CA ASN A 306 26.12 4.39 9.83
C ASN A 306 27.34 4.07 8.95
N PHE A 307 28.33 3.37 9.51
CA PHE A 307 29.54 2.99 8.79
C PHE A 307 29.27 2.02 7.63
N ILE A 308 28.51 0.94 7.86
CA ILE A 308 28.20 -0.07 6.83
C ILE A 308 27.40 0.54 5.67
N LYS A 309 26.39 1.37 5.98
CA LYS A 309 25.60 2.05 4.94
C LYS A 309 26.43 3.05 4.14
N HIS A 310 27.34 3.81 4.78
CA HIS A 310 28.26 4.67 4.05
C HIS A 310 29.20 3.86 3.14
N CYS A 311 29.68 2.70 3.57
CA CYS A 311 30.44 1.79 2.73
C CYS A 311 29.62 1.27 1.53
N GLN A 312 28.36 0.87 1.74
CA GLN A 312 27.48 0.40 0.67
C GLN A 312 27.14 1.47 -0.36
N ASN A 313 26.91 2.70 0.11
CA ASN A 313 26.63 3.85 -0.76
C ASN A 313 27.87 4.35 -1.52
N GLY A 314 29.06 3.79 -1.28
CA GLY A 314 30.31 4.27 -1.85
C GLY A 314 30.73 5.65 -1.33
N TYR A 315 30.24 6.07 -0.16
CA TYR A 315 30.51 7.40 0.41
C TYR A 315 31.99 7.61 0.75
N TYR A 316 32.69 6.52 1.10
CA TYR A 316 34.12 6.55 1.42
C TYR A 316 35.02 6.35 0.19
N ASP A 317 34.46 6.08 -0.99
CA ASP A 317 35.23 5.84 -2.19
C ASP A 317 35.86 7.16 -2.68
N GLY A 318 37.18 7.17 -2.86
CA GLY A 318 37.98 8.35 -3.19
C GLY A 318 38.29 9.29 -2.02
N THR A 319 37.88 8.94 -0.78
CA THR A 319 38.16 9.79 0.38
C THR A 319 39.60 9.63 0.87
N LYS A 320 40.20 10.74 1.34
CA LYS A 320 41.58 10.77 1.83
C LYS A 320 41.64 10.73 3.36
N PHE A 321 42.74 10.19 3.89
CA PHE A 321 43.10 10.41 5.29
C PHE A 321 43.78 11.77 5.42
N HIS A 322 43.03 12.77 5.86
CA HIS A 322 43.47 14.16 5.94
C HIS A 322 44.29 14.46 7.20
N ARG A 323 44.38 13.54 8.17
CA ARG A 323 45.17 13.73 9.38
C ARG A 323 45.84 12.44 9.81
N SER A 324 47.15 12.46 10.00
CA SER A 324 47.95 11.33 10.50
C SER A 324 48.95 11.82 11.54
N ILE A 325 48.93 11.23 12.72
CA ILE A 325 49.88 11.53 13.80
C ILE A 325 50.58 10.23 14.18
N ARG A 326 51.89 10.17 13.92
CA ARG A 326 52.75 9.01 14.23
C ARG A 326 52.60 8.60 15.70
N ASN A 327 52.55 7.29 15.97
CA ASN A 327 52.34 6.71 17.31
C ASN A 327 51.01 7.05 18.00
N PHE A 328 50.09 7.76 17.33
CA PHE A 328 48.83 8.17 17.91
C PHE A 328 47.64 7.62 17.13
N MET A 329 47.24 8.28 16.04
CA MET A 329 46.11 7.86 15.22
C MET A 329 46.18 8.41 13.79
N ILE A 330 45.40 7.78 12.91
CA ILE A 330 45.10 8.27 11.57
C ILE A 330 43.60 8.48 11.42
N GLN A 331 43.19 9.63 10.89
CA GLN A 331 41.80 10.07 10.78
C GLN A 331 41.41 10.31 9.31
N GLY A 332 40.22 9.86 8.96
CA GLY A 332 39.65 9.91 7.61
C GLY A 332 38.13 9.90 7.63
N GLY A 333 37.53 9.63 6.47
CA GLY A 333 36.07 9.55 6.32
C GLY A 333 35.37 10.90 6.09
N ASP A 334 36.11 11.94 5.69
CA ASP A 334 35.54 13.22 5.24
C ASP A 334 35.58 13.29 3.70
N PRO A 335 34.42 13.34 3.01
CA PRO A 335 34.39 13.44 1.55
C PRO A 335 34.88 14.81 1.04
N THR A 336 34.83 15.85 1.86
CA THR A 336 35.32 17.18 1.48
C THR A 336 36.84 17.30 1.60
N ASN A 337 37.50 16.33 2.25
CA ASN A 337 38.94 16.30 2.55
C ASN A 337 39.45 17.55 3.31
N THR A 338 38.55 18.32 3.94
CA THR A 338 38.91 19.53 4.68
C THR A 338 39.26 19.24 6.14
N GLY A 339 38.67 18.18 6.69
CA GLY A 339 38.73 17.78 8.09
C GLY A 339 37.54 18.22 8.93
N ASN A 340 36.68 19.09 8.38
CA ASN A 340 35.49 19.62 9.06
C ASN A 340 34.17 19.13 8.43
N GLY A 341 34.24 18.36 7.35
CA GLY A 341 33.07 17.85 6.65
C GLY A 341 32.61 16.48 7.16
N GLY A 342 31.61 15.92 6.50
CA GLY A 342 31.10 14.60 6.83
C GLY A 342 29.73 14.65 7.50
N THR A 343 28.78 13.93 6.91
CA THR A 343 27.40 13.84 7.38
C THR A 343 27.06 12.39 7.62
N SER A 344 26.31 12.10 8.68
CA SER A 344 25.77 10.75 8.91
C SER A 344 24.72 10.38 7.86
N ILE A 345 24.33 9.10 7.83
CA ILE A 345 23.23 8.62 6.98
C ILE A 345 21.88 9.30 7.26
N TRP A 346 21.69 9.84 8.46
CA TRP A 346 20.45 10.49 8.87
C TRP A 346 20.44 12.00 8.59
N GLY A 347 21.53 12.54 8.04
CA GLY A 347 21.70 13.98 7.80
C GLY A 347 21.87 14.83 9.07
N LYS A 348 21.81 14.22 10.25
CA LYS A 348 22.00 14.86 11.57
C LYS A 348 23.08 14.12 12.35
N THR A 349 23.72 14.79 13.31
CA THR A 349 24.65 14.10 14.20
C THR A 349 23.93 13.08 15.07
N PHE A 350 24.63 12.02 15.49
CA PHE A 350 24.07 10.98 16.36
C PHE A 350 24.84 10.82 17.67
N GLU A 351 24.19 10.18 18.63
CA GLU A 351 24.66 9.99 20.00
C GLU A 351 25.90 9.10 20.11
N ASP A 352 26.65 9.28 21.21
CA ASP A 352 27.80 8.45 21.53
C ASP A 352 27.38 7.14 22.22
N GLU A 353 27.98 6.02 21.83
CA GLU A 353 27.65 4.69 22.36
C GLU A 353 28.83 4.12 23.16
N PHE A 354 29.00 4.57 24.41
CA PHE A 354 30.10 4.09 25.25
C PHE A 354 29.77 2.76 25.94
N LYS A 355 30.65 1.76 25.78
CA LYS A 355 30.57 0.49 26.51
C LYS A 355 31.83 0.26 27.36
N PRO A 356 31.72 -0.29 28.57
CA PRO A 356 32.86 -0.50 29.46
C PRO A 356 33.87 -1.52 28.88
N ASN A 357 33.41 -2.42 28.02
CA ASN A 357 34.22 -3.47 27.40
C ASN A 357 35.00 -2.97 26.17
N LEU A 358 34.63 -1.80 25.62
CA LEU A 358 35.25 -1.24 24.43
C LEU A 358 36.13 -0.06 24.86
N VAL A 359 37.43 -0.31 24.89
CA VAL A 359 38.46 0.66 25.29
C VAL A 359 39.50 0.78 24.20
N HIS A 360 40.18 1.93 24.11
CA HIS A 360 41.27 2.17 23.17
C HIS A 360 42.56 1.50 23.65
N GLN A 361 42.50 0.18 23.86
CA GLN A 361 43.64 -0.64 24.25
C GLN A 361 44.09 -1.49 23.07
N GLY A 362 45.37 -1.36 22.72
CA GLY A 362 45.96 -2.05 21.58
C GLY A 362 46.05 -1.15 20.35
N ARG A 363 46.71 -1.69 19.33
CA ARG A 363 46.87 -1.08 18.01
C ARG A 363 45.73 -1.50 17.10
N GLY A 364 45.28 -0.59 16.26
CA GLY A 364 44.26 -0.84 15.24
C GLY A 364 42.83 -0.82 15.78
N ILE A 365 42.56 -0.05 16.84
CA ILE A 365 41.18 0.19 17.30
C ILE A 365 40.54 1.25 16.41
N LEU A 366 39.30 1.00 16.01
CA LEU A 366 38.51 1.86 15.13
C LEU A 366 37.45 2.61 15.95
N SER A 367 37.47 3.94 15.84
CA SER A 367 36.62 4.83 16.63
C SER A 367 36.09 6.01 15.81
N MET A 368 34.94 6.56 16.22
CA MET A 368 34.34 7.74 15.57
C MET A 368 35.03 9.03 16.00
N ALA A 369 35.27 9.93 15.04
CA ALA A 369 35.66 11.30 15.33
C ALA A 369 34.42 12.14 15.65
N ASN A 370 34.52 13.00 16.67
CA ASN A 370 33.46 13.91 17.09
C ASN A 370 34.04 15.27 17.49
N ALA A 371 33.18 16.30 17.53
CA ALA A 371 33.54 17.66 17.92
C ALA A 371 32.97 18.04 19.31
N GLY A 372 32.53 17.04 20.06
CA GLY A 372 31.81 17.18 21.33
C GLY A 372 30.88 15.98 21.55
N SER A 373 30.24 15.93 22.73
CA SER A 373 29.32 14.84 23.08
C SER A 373 28.15 14.74 22.09
N ASN A 374 27.84 13.54 21.63
CA ASN A 374 26.73 13.23 20.72
C ASN A 374 26.79 13.95 19.35
N THR A 375 28.00 14.20 18.84
CA THR A 375 28.22 14.87 17.55
C THR A 375 28.84 13.96 16.49
N ASN A 376 28.52 12.66 16.52
CA ASN A 376 29.08 11.71 15.55
C ASN A 376 28.52 11.97 14.14
N GLY A 377 29.42 11.95 13.15
CA GLY A 377 29.13 12.15 11.73
C GLY A 377 29.55 10.93 10.90
N SER A 378 30.38 11.13 9.87
CA SER A 378 30.95 10.05 9.04
C SER A 378 32.46 9.86 9.23
N GLN A 379 33.13 10.78 9.92
CA GLN A 379 34.56 10.71 10.17
C GLN A 379 34.91 9.66 11.22
N PHE A 380 36.01 8.94 10.98
CA PHE A 380 36.53 7.92 11.88
C PHE A 380 38.05 7.99 11.94
N PHE A 381 38.62 7.39 12.98
CA PHE A 381 40.06 7.25 13.12
C PHE A 381 40.44 5.84 13.58
N ILE A 382 41.69 5.48 13.26
CA ILE A 382 42.32 4.23 13.62
C ILE A 382 43.52 4.54 14.50
N THR A 383 43.63 3.88 15.65
CA THR A 383 44.75 4.10 16.58
C THR A 383 46.00 3.29 16.20
N PHE A 384 47.18 3.89 16.35
CA PHE A 384 48.46 3.19 16.20
C PHE A 384 48.97 2.59 17.53
N ARG A 385 48.47 3.11 18.66
CA ARG A 385 48.82 2.70 20.02
C ARG A 385 47.57 2.71 20.91
N SER A 386 47.67 2.10 22.09
CA SER A 386 46.71 2.28 23.16
C SER A 386 46.60 3.76 23.57
N CYS A 387 45.39 4.32 23.51
CA CYS A 387 45.11 5.74 23.79
C CYS A 387 43.99 5.88 24.82
N ARG A 388 44.25 5.50 26.08
CA ARG A 388 43.23 5.47 27.16
C ARG A 388 42.58 6.83 27.45
N HIS A 389 43.22 7.94 27.10
CA HIS A 389 42.66 9.28 27.29
C HIS A 389 41.49 9.60 26.33
N LEU A 390 41.26 8.76 25.32
CA LEU A 390 40.13 8.82 24.38
C LEU A 390 38.94 7.97 24.85
N ASP A 391 39.12 7.15 25.88
CA ASP A 391 38.07 6.32 26.44
C ASP A 391 36.92 7.20 26.95
N ARG A 392 35.67 6.81 26.64
CA ARG A 392 34.44 7.55 26.97
C ARG A 392 34.34 8.96 26.34
N LYS A 393 35.21 9.29 25.39
CA LYS A 393 35.09 10.50 24.56
C LYS A 393 34.72 10.15 23.13
N HIS A 394 35.30 9.07 22.60
CA HIS A 394 35.03 8.60 21.25
C HIS A 394 34.42 7.19 21.29
N THR A 395 33.41 6.99 20.46
CA THR A 395 32.73 5.69 20.34
C THR A 395 33.64 4.72 19.59
N VAL A 396 34.08 3.67 20.28
CA VAL A 396 34.82 2.55 19.70
C VAL A 396 33.82 1.60 19.07
N PHE A 397 33.97 1.30 17.78
CA PHE A 397 33.01 0.45 17.05
C PHE A 397 33.61 -0.69 16.25
N GLY A 398 34.93 -0.81 16.22
CA GLY A 398 35.57 -1.94 15.60
C GLY A 398 37.05 -2.05 15.91
N LYS A 399 37.68 -3.03 15.27
CA LYS A 399 39.13 -3.25 15.30
C LYS A 399 39.61 -3.79 13.97
N ILE A 400 40.88 -3.58 13.67
CA ILE A 400 41.55 -4.19 12.54
C ILE A 400 41.83 -5.66 12.86
N VAL A 401 41.47 -6.55 11.93
CA VAL A 401 41.74 -7.99 11.99
C VAL A 401 42.75 -8.45 10.94
N GLY A 402 42.99 -7.64 9.91
CA GLY A 402 43.96 -7.96 8.85
C GLY A 402 44.47 -6.71 8.15
N GLY A 403 45.68 -6.77 7.62
CA GLY A 403 46.35 -5.63 6.97
C GLY A 403 47.16 -4.75 7.93
N LEU A 404 47.62 -5.28 9.07
CA LEU A 404 48.50 -4.53 9.98
C LEU A 404 49.78 -4.03 9.29
N GLU A 405 50.27 -4.75 8.28
CA GLU A 405 51.42 -4.32 7.47
C GLU A 405 51.13 -3.02 6.71
N THR A 406 49.94 -2.90 6.12
CA THR A 406 49.47 -1.67 5.47
C THR A 406 49.36 -0.54 6.48
N LEU A 407 48.86 -0.80 7.69
CA LEU A 407 48.81 0.19 8.76
C LEU A 407 50.22 0.66 9.18
N ASN A 408 51.18 -0.26 9.24
CA ASN A 408 52.59 0.07 9.53
C ASN A 408 53.24 0.87 8.40
N ALA A 409 52.93 0.58 7.14
CA ALA A 409 53.41 1.36 6.00
C ALA A 409 52.86 2.80 6.03
N ILE A 410 51.56 2.93 6.30
CA ILE A 410 50.88 4.22 6.45
C ILE A 410 51.49 5.07 7.59
N GLU A 411 51.85 4.46 8.71
CA GLU A 411 52.48 5.17 9.84
C GLU A 411 53.88 5.73 9.51
N LYS A 412 54.60 5.09 8.59
CA LYS A 412 55.96 5.53 8.20
C LYS A 412 55.97 6.76 7.29
N ILE A 413 54.84 7.11 6.68
CA ILE A 413 54.72 8.28 5.79
C ILE A 413 55.02 9.55 6.59
N GLU A 414 55.73 10.50 5.98
CA GLU A 414 56.01 11.80 6.56
C GLU A 414 54.79 12.73 6.47
N VAL A 415 54.63 13.58 7.47
CA VAL A 415 53.47 14.47 7.62
C VAL A 415 53.94 15.92 7.61
N ASP A 416 53.12 16.78 7.01
CA ASP A 416 53.32 18.23 7.00
C ASP A 416 52.97 18.85 8.37
N ASN A 417 53.29 20.14 8.54
CA ASN A 417 53.03 20.93 9.76
C ASN A 417 51.53 21.00 10.17
N LYS A 418 50.60 20.60 9.29
CA LYS A 418 49.16 20.51 9.57
C LYS A 418 48.68 19.07 9.83
N ASP A 419 49.60 18.17 10.21
CA ASP A 419 49.35 16.72 10.39
C ASP A 419 48.83 16.02 9.12
N ARG A 420 49.00 16.63 7.94
CA ARG A 420 48.56 16.07 6.65
C ARG A 420 49.65 15.17 6.06
N PRO A 421 49.36 13.92 5.67
CA PRO A 421 50.34 13.08 4.98
C PRO A 421 50.86 13.76 3.71
N ILE A 422 52.17 13.67 3.46
CA ILE A 422 52.78 14.18 2.22
C ILE A 422 52.35 13.32 1.03
N GLU A 423 52.32 12.01 1.22
CA GLU A 423 51.73 11.08 0.26
C GLU A 423 50.25 10.86 0.60
N ASP A 424 49.37 11.15 -0.37
CA ASP A 424 47.94 10.99 -0.20
C ASP A 424 47.56 9.52 0.03
N ILE A 425 46.97 9.22 1.18
CA ILE A 425 46.40 7.90 1.48
C ILE A 425 44.92 7.95 1.12
N ILE A 426 44.51 7.17 0.12
CA ILE A 426 43.17 7.22 -0.47
C ILE A 426 42.47 5.88 -0.31
N ILE A 427 41.23 5.91 0.17
CA ILE A 427 40.32 4.76 0.13
C ILE A 427 39.79 4.64 -1.29
N GLN A 428 40.23 3.63 -2.04
CA GLN A 428 39.78 3.40 -3.40
C GLN A 428 38.37 2.81 -3.42
N LYS A 429 38.13 1.83 -2.54
CA LYS A 429 36.84 1.14 -2.46
C LYS A 429 36.59 0.56 -1.08
N ALA A 430 35.42 0.79 -0.52
CA ALA A 430 34.93 0.07 0.67
C ALA A 430 34.08 -1.14 0.25
N GLN A 431 34.46 -2.35 0.66
CA GLN A 431 33.71 -3.59 0.39
C GLN A 431 33.17 -4.15 1.71
N VAL A 432 31.85 -4.33 1.80
CA VAL A 432 31.20 -4.98 2.94
C VAL A 432 31.14 -6.48 2.65
N PHE A 433 31.77 -7.30 3.50
CA PHE A 433 31.76 -8.76 3.36
C PHE A 433 30.59 -9.40 4.10
N VAL A 434 30.30 -8.90 5.31
CA VAL A 434 29.22 -9.40 6.16
C VAL A 434 28.45 -8.20 6.65
N ASP A 435 27.20 -8.08 6.21
CA ASP A 435 26.24 -7.11 6.70
C ASP A 435 25.23 -7.78 7.65
N PRO A 436 25.39 -7.63 8.97
CA PRO A 436 24.49 -8.24 9.94
C PRO A 436 23.13 -7.52 10.03
N PHE A 437 23.00 -6.32 9.46
CA PHE A 437 21.77 -5.53 9.52
C PHE A 437 20.75 -5.97 8.46
N GLN A 438 21.20 -6.38 7.26
CA GLN A 438 20.32 -6.91 6.22
C GLN A 438 19.61 -8.19 6.67
N GLU A 439 20.34 -9.12 7.30
CA GLU A 439 19.73 -10.34 7.84
C GLU A 439 18.68 -10.04 8.91
N ALA A 440 18.93 -9.04 9.77
CA ALA A 440 17.99 -8.62 10.80
C ALA A 440 16.73 -7.98 10.22
N ASP A 441 16.87 -7.20 9.13
CA ASP A 441 15.75 -6.59 8.43
C ASP A 441 14.86 -7.62 7.74
N GLU A 442 15.46 -8.59 7.06
CA GLU A 442 14.74 -9.68 6.40
C GLU A 442 13.97 -10.53 7.40
N GLN A 443 14.59 -10.87 8.53
CA GLN A 443 13.92 -11.60 9.62
C GLN A 443 12.75 -10.80 10.19
N LEU A 444 12.94 -9.51 10.46
CA LEU A 444 11.88 -8.65 10.99
C LEU A 444 10.73 -8.48 9.98
N ALA A 445 11.04 -8.33 8.69
CA ALA A 445 10.04 -8.24 7.64
C ALA A 445 9.22 -9.53 7.50
N ALA A 446 9.88 -10.69 7.57
CA ALA A 446 9.22 -11.99 7.55
C ALA A 446 8.31 -12.20 8.78
N GLU A 447 8.78 -11.86 9.98
CA GLU A 447 7.99 -11.91 11.22
C GLU A 447 6.77 -10.99 11.16
N ARG A 448 6.95 -9.74 10.68
CA ARG A 448 5.87 -8.77 10.51
C ARG A 448 4.84 -9.25 9.48
N ALA A 449 5.28 -9.81 8.34
CA ALA A 449 4.39 -10.36 7.32
C ALA A 449 3.55 -11.53 7.86
N ALA A 450 4.18 -12.46 8.59
CA ALA A 450 3.49 -13.60 9.20
C ALA A 450 2.43 -13.17 10.22
N GLU A 451 2.70 -12.15 11.05
CA GLU A 451 1.72 -11.67 12.02
C GLU A 451 0.56 -10.90 11.34
N ILE A 452 0.82 -10.16 10.25
CA ILE A 452 -0.24 -9.53 9.44
C ILE A 452 -1.17 -10.59 8.86
N GLU A 453 -0.62 -11.68 8.32
CA GLU A 453 -1.43 -12.80 7.82
C GLU A 453 -2.24 -13.45 8.93
N ARG A 454 -1.65 -13.66 10.11
CA ARG A 454 -2.33 -14.23 11.28
C ARG A 454 -3.49 -13.34 11.75
N LEU A 455 -3.26 -12.02 11.84
CA LEU A 455 -4.29 -11.05 12.20
C LEU A 455 -5.41 -10.99 11.15
N ALA A 456 -5.08 -11.10 9.86
CA ALA A 456 -6.08 -11.17 8.80
C ALA A 456 -6.94 -12.44 8.90
N GLN A 457 -6.33 -13.59 9.22
CA GLN A 457 -7.04 -14.84 9.46
C GLN A 457 -7.92 -14.79 10.72
N GLU A 458 -7.44 -14.22 11.82
CA GLU A 458 -8.22 -14.00 13.04
C GLU A 458 -9.39 -13.03 12.80
N ALA A 459 -9.17 -11.95 12.04
CA ALA A 459 -10.22 -11.02 11.65
C ALA A 459 -11.27 -11.66 10.73
N ALA A 460 -10.86 -12.54 9.82
CA ALA A 460 -11.77 -13.31 8.97
C ALA A 460 -12.62 -14.30 9.79
N LYS A 461 -12.01 -14.99 10.75
CA LYS A 461 -12.74 -15.87 11.70
C LYS A 461 -13.72 -15.09 12.58
N ASN A 462 -13.31 -13.93 13.10
CA ASN A 462 -14.20 -13.08 13.90
C ASN A 462 -15.36 -12.49 13.08
N LYS A 463 -15.16 -12.23 11.77
CA LYS A 463 -16.24 -11.83 10.86
C LYS A 463 -17.21 -12.99 10.60
N SER A 464 -16.72 -14.20 10.34
CA SER A 464 -17.58 -15.38 10.17
C SER A 464 -18.37 -15.70 11.44
N ASP A 465 -17.77 -15.54 12.62
CA ASP A 465 -18.42 -15.77 13.90
C ASP A 465 -19.50 -14.69 14.20
N ASN A 466 -19.26 -13.44 13.82
CA ASN A 466 -20.26 -12.35 13.92
C ASN A 466 -21.40 -12.47 12.90
N GLU A 467 -21.13 -12.97 11.69
CA GLU A 467 -22.17 -13.28 10.69
C GLU A 467 -23.00 -14.49 11.11
N ALA A 468 -22.38 -15.54 11.67
CA ALA A 468 -23.10 -16.66 12.28
C ALA A 468 -23.97 -16.22 13.48
N GLY A 469 -23.51 -15.24 14.26
CA GLY A 469 -24.25 -14.65 15.38
C GLY A 469 -25.43 -13.75 14.98
N LYS A 470 -25.49 -13.25 13.74
CA LYS A 470 -26.63 -12.44 13.24
C LYS A 470 -27.85 -13.27 12.84
N ASN A 471 -27.69 -14.57 12.60
CA ASN A 471 -28.78 -15.48 12.22
C ASN A 471 -29.26 -16.40 13.37
N ASP A 472 -28.65 -16.34 14.56
CA ASP A 472 -29.11 -17.10 15.72
C ASP A 472 -30.14 -16.24 16.48
N VAL A 473 -31.41 -16.64 16.42
CA VAL A 473 -32.51 -16.05 17.20
C VAL A 473 -32.05 -15.97 18.66
N LEU A 474 -32.17 -14.79 19.29
CA LEU A 474 -31.81 -14.52 20.69
C LEU A 474 -32.31 -15.67 21.60
N LYS A 475 -31.41 -16.58 21.97
CA LYS A 475 -31.75 -17.71 22.86
C LYS A 475 -32.00 -17.15 24.27
N VAL A 476 -33.22 -17.40 24.76
CA VAL A 476 -33.63 -17.03 26.12
C VAL A 476 -33.14 -18.12 27.07
N TYR A 477 -32.23 -17.78 27.97
CA TYR A 477 -31.61 -18.70 28.93
C TYR A 477 -32.33 -18.70 30.30
N ARG A 478 -33.06 -17.62 30.64
CA ARG A 478 -33.84 -17.50 31.88
C ARG A 478 -35.03 -16.56 31.73
N SER A 479 -36.05 -16.73 32.57
CA SER A 479 -37.16 -15.78 32.73
C SER A 479 -36.87 -14.80 33.88
N GLY A 480 -36.53 -13.55 33.57
CA GLY A 480 -36.31 -12.46 34.54
C GLY A 480 -35.47 -11.31 33.97
N VAL A 481 -34.86 -10.45 34.78
CA VAL A 481 -33.78 -9.57 34.29
C VAL A 481 -32.55 -10.44 34.01
N GLY A 482 -31.88 -10.26 32.87
CA GLY A 482 -30.74 -11.10 32.45
C GLY A 482 -31.08 -12.30 31.53
N LYS A 483 -32.22 -12.28 30.83
CA LYS A 483 -32.72 -13.39 29.97
C LYS A 483 -31.77 -13.88 28.88
N TYR A 484 -30.82 -13.04 28.45
CA TYR A 484 -29.93 -13.30 27.31
C TYR A 484 -28.49 -13.62 27.72
N ILE A 485 -28.20 -13.68 29.01
CA ILE A 485 -26.86 -13.99 29.53
C ILE A 485 -26.72 -15.52 29.57
N LYS A 486 -25.75 -16.06 28.83
CA LYS A 486 -25.43 -17.50 28.83
C LYS A 486 -24.76 -17.87 30.15
N PRO A 487 -25.34 -18.74 31.01
CA PRO A 487 -24.58 -19.33 32.09
C PRO A 487 -23.61 -20.37 31.50
N ASN A 488 -22.33 -20.26 31.84
CA ASN A 488 -21.21 -21.15 31.51
C ASN A 488 -20.70 -21.09 30.05
N LYS A 489 -19.82 -20.11 29.79
CA LYS A 489 -18.78 -20.18 28.73
C LYS A 489 -17.37 -20.40 29.30
N GLU A 490 -17.21 -20.48 30.62
CA GLU A 490 -15.90 -20.55 31.28
C GLU A 490 -15.46 -21.99 31.63
N GLU A 491 -16.38 -22.95 31.81
CA GLU A 491 -15.99 -24.32 32.20
C GLU A 491 -15.46 -25.19 31.04
N ASP A 492 -15.84 -24.90 29.79
CA ASP A 492 -15.39 -25.69 28.62
C ASP A 492 -14.02 -25.26 28.06
N LYS A 493 -13.48 -24.11 28.50
CA LYS A 493 -12.10 -23.71 28.17
C LYS A 493 -11.07 -24.37 29.09
N MET A 494 -11.40 -24.66 30.34
CA MET A 494 -10.46 -25.30 31.29
C MET A 494 -10.24 -26.80 31.02
N LYS A 495 -11.15 -27.51 30.34
CA LYS A 495 -10.99 -28.95 30.07
C LYS A 495 -10.13 -29.31 28.86
N LYS A 496 -9.74 -28.34 28.01
CA LYS A 496 -8.90 -28.60 26.83
C LYS A 496 -7.40 -28.36 27.06
N GLU A 497 -6.99 -27.72 28.16
CA GLU A 497 -5.58 -27.41 28.44
C GLU A 497 -4.93 -28.33 29.48
N GLU A 498 -5.66 -29.24 30.14
CA GLU A 498 -5.12 -30.10 31.21
C GLU A 498 -4.57 -31.49 30.74
N SER A 499 -4.42 -31.76 29.44
CA SER A 499 -3.94 -33.08 28.96
C SER A 499 -2.46 -33.18 28.60
N SER A 500 -1.62 -32.21 28.99
CA SER A 500 -0.18 -32.31 28.80
C SER A 500 0.60 -31.58 29.89
N ILE A 501 0.88 -32.26 31.02
CA ILE A 501 2.08 -32.17 31.90
C ILE A 501 1.84 -33.11 33.13
N PRO A 502 2.81 -33.95 33.55
CA PRO A 502 2.65 -34.91 34.66
C PRO A 502 2.71 -34.25 36.06
N PRO A 503 2.15 -34.88 37.12
CA PRO A 503 1.86 -34.19 38.38
C PRO A 503 3.06 -34.14 39.33
N ILE A 504 3.33 -32.95 39.89
CA ILE A 504 4.15 -32.76 41.09
C ILE A 504 3.21 -32.49 42.27
N ILE A 505 3.27 -33.37 43.26
CA ILE A 505 2.54 -33.31 44.52
C ILE A 505 3.07 -32.14 45.36
N LYS A 506 2.21 -31.21 45.81
CA LYS A 506 2.40 -30.49 47.09
C LYS A 506 1.08 -29.93 47.67
N LYS A 507 0.92 -30.31 48.95
CA LYS A 507 -0.11 -30.09 49.97
C LYS A 507 -0.95 -28.80 49.91
N ARG A 508 -2.27 -29.00 50.06
CA ARG A 508 -3.32 -28.00 50.30
C ARG A 508 -3.10 -27.22 51.61
N LYS A 509 -3.33 -25.90 51.56
CA LYS A 509 -3.76 -25.08 52.70
C LYS A 509 -4.97 -24.26 52.24
N ILE A 510 -6.11 -24.49 52.89
CA ILE A 510 -7.39 -23.85 52.61
C ILE A 510 -7.41 -22.49 53.31
N VAL A 511 -7.61 -21.41 52.57
CA VAL A 511 -8.02 -20.10 53.11
C VAL A 511 -9.24 -19.67 52.30
N THR A 512 -10.38 -19.64 52.97
CA THR A 512 -11.67 -19.19 52.44
C THR A 512 -11.74 -17.67 52.53
N ASN A 513 -11.81 -16.97 51.39
CA ASN A 513 -12.36 -15.62 51.32
C ASN A 513 -13.20 -15.52 50.05
N SER A 514 -14.50 -15.78 50.19
CA SER A 514 -15.52 -15.53 49.18
C SER A 514 -16.05 -14.12 49.38
N PHE A 515 -15.91 -13.26 48.38
CA PHE A 515 -16.51 -11.93 48.37
C PHE A 515 -18.03 -12.06 48.19
N GLY A 516 -18.80 -11.41 49.07
CA GLY A 516 -20.26 -11.43 49.08
C GLY A 516 -20.88 -10.36 48.18
N ASP A 517 -22.12 -10.64 47.76
CA ASP A 517 -22.98 -9.91 46.84
C ASP A 517 -23.31 -8.47 47.31
N PHE A 518 -23.20 -7.47 46.42
CA PHE A 518 -23.39 -6.03 46.71
C PHE A 518 -24.82 -5.55 46.45
N SER A 519 -25.84 -6.35 46.79
CA SER A 519 -27.24 -6.02 46.49
C SER A 519 -27.87 -4.97 47.42
N SER A 520 -27.08 -4.18 48.16
CA SER A 520 -27.59 -3.14 49.05
C SER A 520 -26.75 -1.86 49.04
N TRP A 521 -26.16 -1.50 47.90
CA TRP A 521 -25.62 -0.16 47.67
C TRP A 521 -26.47 0.61 46.68
#